data_AF-A0A2V8N915-F1
#
_entry.id   AF-A0A2V8N915-F1
#
_cell.length_a   1.000
_cell.length_b   1.000
_cell.length_c   1.000
_cell.angle_alpha   90.00
_cell.angle_beta   90.00
_cell.angle_gamma   90.00
#
_symmetry.space_group_name_H-M   'P 1'
#
loop_
_entity.id
_entity.type
_entity.pdbx_description
1 polymer ?
#
loop_
_entity_poly.entity_id
_entity_poly.type
_entity_poly.pdbx_seq_one_letter_code
_entity_poly.pdbx_strand_id
1 'polypeptide(L)'
;MSEPSAIRRAIENGVAYLESAQLPSGEIPIEISPTPEMSVDCVREPVVFPAALAARALSITPSAARVRSRALDFLLREMEPDGLWRHPSSEKPGHYYTPLDVDDTSIASAALAAAGRRFPNNRALLLANRERSGLFRTWIVRWWRHPLMTYRFFKYVAKLRDVDAVVNANVVIYLGICE
;
A
#
# COMPACT_ATOMS: atom_id res chain seq x y z
N MET A 1 -37.50 6.79 4.45
CA MET A 1 -36.54 6.04 3.58
C MET A 1 -36.12 4.79 4.33
N SER A 2 -36.17 3.61 3.72
CA SER A 2 -35.72 2.37 4.38
C SER A 2 -34.20 2.34 4.49
N GLU A 3 -33.64 1.77 5.56
CA GLU A 3 -32.19 1.66 5.77
C GLU A 3 -31.43 1.07 4.56
N PRO A 4 -31.91 0.02 3.86
CA PRO A 4 -31.23 -0.52 2.68
C PRO A 4 -31.06 0.51 1.55
N SER A 5 -32.01 1.44 1.41
CA SER A 5 -31.91 2.52 0.41
C SER A 5 -30.89 3.58 0.81
N ALA A 6 -30.69 3.82 2.12
CA ALA A 6 -29.71 4.77 2.61
C ALA A 6 -28.28 4.23 2.46
N ILE A 7 -28.06 2.95 2.77
CA ILE A 7 -26.76 2.28 2.58
C ILE A 7 -26.35 2.31 1.11
N ARG A 8 -27.26 1.99 0.18
CA ARG A 8 -26.94 2.02 -1.26
C ARG A 8 -26.51 3.41 -1.72
N ARG A 9 -27.24 4.47 -1.33
CA ARG A 9 -26.87 5.85 -1.65
C ARG A 9 -25.51 6.24 -1.05
N ALA A 10 -25.20 5.80 0.16
CA ALA A 10 -23.89 6.05 0.77
C ALA A 10 -22.76 5.40 -0.03
N ILE A 11 -22.96 4.16 -0.51
CA ILE A 11 -22.01 3.46 -1.39
C ILE A 11 -21.83 4.22 -2.70
N GLU A 12 -22.92 4.59 -3.37
CA GLU A 12 -22.88 5.34 -4.64
C GLU A 12 -22.14 6.68 -4.50
N ASN A 13 -22.45 7.44 -3.44
CA ASN A 13 -21.77 8.71 -3.15
C ASN A 13 -20.28 8.51 -2.85
N GLY A 14 -19.93 7.47 -2.09
CA GLY A 14 -18.54 7.14 -1.78
C GLY A 14 -17.75 6.76 -3.05
N VAL A 15 -18.34 5.97 -3.94
CA VAL A 15 -17.72 5.63 -5.22
C VAL A 15 -17.56 6.85 -6.11
N ALA A 16 -18.59 7.69 -6.23
CA ALA A 16 -18.52 8.93 -7.02
C ALA A 16 -17.42 9.87 -6.51
N TYR A 17 -17.28 10.00 -5.18
CA TYR A 17 -16.19 10.76 -4.59
C TYR A 17 -14.82 10.20 -4.96
N LEU A 18 -14.61 8.89 -4.80
CA LEU A 18 -13.35 8.23 -5.14
C LEU A 18 -13.01 8.36 -6.63
N GLU A 19 -14.01 8.28 -7.52
CA GLU A 19 -13.80 8.52 -8.95
C GLU A 19 -13.35 9.95 -9.24
N SER A 20 -13.92 10.94 -8.53
CA SER A 20 -13.56 12.35 -8.68
C SER A 20 -12.18 12.68 -8.10
N ALA A 21 -11.78 12.00 -7.02
CA ALA A 21 -10.53 12.25 -6.31
C ALA A 21 -9.33 11.48 -6.88
N GLN A 22 -9.54 10.30 -7.47
CA GLN A 22 -8.45 9.45 -7.98
C GLN A 22 -7.68 10.13 -9.12
N LEU A 23 -6.37 10.25 -8.96
CA LEU A 23 -5.49 10.91 -9.93
C LEU A 23 -5.46 10.18 -11.28
N PRO A 24 -5.06 10.85 -12.38
CA PRO A 24 -4.94 10.20 -13.70
C PRO A 24 -4.07 8.95 -13.69
N SER A 25 -3.03 8.91 -12.85
CA SER A 25 -2.19 7.73 -12.62
C SER A 25 -2.98 6.54 -12.05
N GLY A 26 -4.07 6.76 -11.33
CA GLY A 26 -4.79 5.73 -10.59
C GLY A 26 -4.43 5.68 -9.10
N GLU A 27 -3.47 6.50 -8.66
CA GLU A 27 -3.20 6.75 -7.25
C GLU A 27 -4.46 7.27 -6.54
N ILE A 28 -4.69 6.77 -5.33
CA ILE A 28 -5.64 7.36 -4.37
C ILE A 28 -4.84 8.35 -3.53
N PRO A 29 -4.96 9.66 -3.79
CA PRO A 29 -4.07 10.63 -3.16
C PRO A 29 -4.39 10.76 -1.66
N ILE A 30 -3.35 10.99 -0.88
CA ILE A 30 -3.45 11.47 0.49
C ILE A 30 -2.70 12.79 0.63
N GLU A 31 -3.09 13.56 1.64
CA GLU A 31 -2.44 14.80 2.00
C GLU A 31 -1.81 14.68 3.38
N ILE A 32 -0.67 15.33 3.56
CA ILE A 32 0.01 15.47 4.85
C ILE A 32 0.07 16.95 5.21
N SER A 33 0.07 17.23 6.50
CA SER A 33 0.25 18.56 7.06
C SER A 33 1.18 18.49 8.27
N PRO A 34 1.98 19.54 8.54
CA PRO A 34 2.71 19.64 9.79
C PRO A 34 1.79 19.87 11.00
N THR A 35 0.53 20.29 10.78
CA THR A 35 -0.43 20.52 11.87
C THR A 35 -1.44 19.37 11.99
N PRO A 36 -1.77 18.91 13.20
CA PRO A 36 -2.75 17.85 13.41
C PRO A 36 -4.14 18.19 12.84
N GLU A 37 -4.49 19.47 12.80
CA GLU A 37 -5.78 19.95 12.29
C GLU A 37 -5.87 19.89 10.76
N MET A 38 -4.76 19.64 10.05
CA MET A 38 -4.69 19.65 8.58
C MET A 38 -5.27 20.93 7.97
N SER A 39 -5.08 22.06 8.65
CA SER A 39 -5.65 23.36 8.28
C SER A 39 -4.69 24.24 7.49
N VAL A 40 -3.40 23.91 7.48
CA VAL A 40 -2.34 24.66 6.80
C VAL A 40 -1.37 23.71 6.09
N ASP A 41 -0.79 24.18 5.00
CA ASP A 41 0.27 23.50 4.24
C ASP A 41 -0.04 22.03 3.92
N CYS A 42 -1.30 21.72 3.62
CA CYS A 42 -1.70 20.40 3.14
C CYS A 42 -1.09 20.17 1.76
N VAL A 43 -0.22 19.17 1.69
CA VAL A 43 0.46 18.80 0.45
C VAL A 43 0.19 17.34 0.14
N ARG A 44 -0.03 17.04 -1.14
CA ARG A 44 -0.10 15.65 -1.60
C ARG A 44 1.20 14.94 -1.23
N GLU A 45 1.04 13.75 -0.66
CA GLU A 45 2.13 12.84 -0.36
C GLU A 45 2.06 11.65 -1.34
N PRO A 46 3.00 11.52 -2.30
CA PRO A 46 2.98 10.45 -3.29
C PRO A 46 3.39 9.11 -2.65
N VAL A 47 2.40 8.24 -2.39
CA VAL A 47 2.58 6.95 -1.71
C VAL A 47 1.74 5.84 -2.32
N VAL A 48 2.18 4.59 -2.15
CA VAL A 48 1.54 3.38 -2.69
C VAL A 48 0.39 2.90 -1.81
N PHE A 49 0.57 2.94 -0.49
CA PHE A 49 -0.33 2.34 0.48
C PHE A 49 -1.83 2.63 0.29
N PRO A 50 -2.28 3.90 0.10
CA PRO A 50 -3.70 4.21 0.00
C PRO A 50 -4.35 3.57 -1.23
N ALA A 51 -3.63 3.50 -2.36
CA ALA A 51 -4.11 2.85 -3.57
C ALA A 51 -4.24 1.33 -3.35
N ALA A 52 -3.28 0.72 -2.65
CA ALA A 52 -3.32 -0.70 -2.34
C ALA A 52 -4.48 -1.06 -1.39
N LEU A 53 -4.64 -0.29 -0.31
CA LEU A 53 -5.72 -0.46 0.64
C LEU A 53 -7.09 -0.26 -0.02
N ALA A 54 -7.25 0.81 -0.82
CA ALA A 54 -8.49 1.06 -1.55
C ALA A 54 -8.80 -0.06 -2.56
N ALA A 55 -7.81 -0.50 -3.34
CA ALA A 55 -8.01 -1.59 -4.31
C ALA A 55 -8.44 -2.90 -3.64
N ARG A 56 -7.94 -3.18 -2.42
CA ARG A 56 -8.36 -4.32 -1.62
C ARG A 56 -9.76 -4.12 -1.04
N ALA A 57 -10.03 -3.01 -0.38
CA ALA A 57 -11.32 -2.72 0.25
C ALA A 57 -12.46 -2.70 -0.75
N LEU A 58 -12.24 -2.11 -1.93
CA LEU A 58 -13.25 -2.01 -3.01
C LEU A 58 -13.46 -3.33 -3.76
N SER A 59 -12.72 -4.40 -3.45
CA SER A 59 -12.87 -5.69 -4.15
C SER A 59 -14.25 -6.33 -3.97
N ILE A 60 -14.98 -5.96 -2.92
CA ILE A 60 -16.34 -6.45 -2.63
C ILE A 60 -17.45 -5.49 -3.11
N THR A 61 -17.08 -4.39 -3.78
CA THR A 61 -18.02 -3.34 -4.22
C THR A 61 -18.03 -3.26 -5.75
N PRO A 62 -18.93 -3.97 -6.46
CA PRO A 62 -18.92 -4.02 -7.92
C PRO A 62 -19.05 -2.65 -8.61
N SER A 63 -19.80 -1.71 -8.03
CA SER A 63 -19.93 -0.35 -8.56
C SER A 63 -18.61 0.43 -8.56
N ALA A 64 -17.63 0.04 -7.74
CA ALA A 64 -16.32 0.66 -7.66
C ALA A 64 -15.28 0.04 -8.61
N ALA A 65 -15.69 -0.84 -9.53
CA ALA A 65 -14.78 -1.61 -10.39
C ALA A 65 -13.80 -0.72 -11.18
N ARG A 66 -14.25 0.45 -11.64
CA ARG A 66 -13.41 1.39 -12.40
C ARG A 66 -12.29 2.00 -11.54
N VAL A 67 -12.65 2.53 -10.36
CA VAL A 67 -11.68 3.08 -9.38
C VAL A 67 -10.66 2.00 -9.02
N ARG A 68 -11.16 0.82 -8.67
CA ARG A 68 -10.33 -0.33 -8.30
C ARG A 68 -9.37 -0.73 -9.42
N SER A 69 -9.86 -0.84 -10.66
CA SER A 69 -9.00 -1.23 -11.79
C SER A 69 -7.84 -0.25 -11.98
N ARG A 70 -8.10 1.06 -11.93
CA ARG A 70 -7.06 2.09 -12.07
C ARG A 70 -6.05 2.05 -10.93
N ALA A 71 -6.51 1.80 -9.71
CA ALA A 71 -5.63 1.62 -8.56
C ALA A 71 -4.73 0.38 -8.73
N LEU A 72 -5.28 -0.75 -9.20
CA LEU A 72 -4.49 -1.96 -9.50
C LEU A 72 -3.45 -1.70 -10.60
N ASP A 73 -3.81 -0.95 -11.64
CA ASP A 73 -2.89 -0.58 -12.72
C ASP A 73 -1.77 0.34 -12.20
N PHE A 74 -2.06 1.22 -11.24
CA PHE A 74 -1.05 1.98 -10.53
C PHE A 74 -0.10 1.08 -9.72
N LEU A 75 -0.63 0.13 -8.94
CA LEU A 75 0.21 -0.80 -8.16
C LEU A 75 1.16 -1.61 -9.05
N LEU A 76 0.70 -2.06 -10.21
CA LEU A 76 1.55 -2.80 -11.17
C LEU A 76 2.69 -1.95 -11.72
N ARG A 77 2.49 -0.65 -11.89
CA ARG A 77 3.55 0.27 -12.36
C ARG A 77 4.54 0.64 -11.26
N GLU A 78 4.07 0.79 -10.02
CA GLU A 78 4.92 1.07 -8.85
C GLU A 78 5.65 -0.17 -8.30
N MET A 79 5.37 -1.35 -8.86
CA MET A 79 5.98 -2.61 -8.45
C MET A 79 7.48 -2.65 -8.79
N GLU A 80 8.31 -2.87 -7.79
CA GLU A 80 9.73 -3.15 -7.95
C GLU A 80 9.99 -4.64 -8.26
N PRO A 81 11.21 -4.98 -8.72
CA PRO A 81 11.60 -6.38 -8.96
C PRO A 81 11.26 -7.30 -7.80
N ASP A 82 10.95 -8.55 -8.14
CA ASP A 82 10.50 -9.60 -7.22
C ASP A 82 9.10 -9.38 -6.62
N GLY A 83 8.32 -8.44 -7.17
CA GLY A 83 6.97 -8.17 -6.70
C GLY A 83 6.99 -7.51 -5.33
N LEU A 84 7.81 -6.47 -5.16
CA LEU A 84 7.96 -5.77 -3.91
C LEU A 84 7.59 -4.31 -4.09
N TRP A 85 7.17 -3.66 -3.00
CA TRP A 85 6.82 -2.24 -2.99
C TRP A 85 7.57 -1.51 -1.89
N ARG A 86 7.74 -0.21 -2.12
CA ARG A 86 8.09 0.76 -1.09
C ARG A 86 6.84 1.56 -0.77
N HIS A 87 6.79 2.11 0.42
CA HIS A 87 5.81 3.11 0.80
C HIS A 87 5.72 4.32 -0.16
N PRO A 88 6.80 5.08 -0.43
CA PRO A 88 6.74 6.16 -1.42
C PRO A 88 6.48 5.61 -2.82
N SER A 89 5.71 6.36 -3.62
CA SER A 89 5.64 6.10 -5.05
C SER A 89 6.89 6.63 -5.75
N SER A 90 7.13 6.14 -6.97
CA SER A 90 8.24 6.55 -7.84
C SER A 90 8.22 8.04 -8.20
N GLU A 91 7.08 8.71 -8.07
CA GLU A 91 6.96 10.16 -8.22
C GLU A 91 7.59 10.94 -7.06
N LYS A 92 7.75 10.33 -5.87
CA LYS A 92 8.27 11.03 -4.70
C LYS A 92 9.79 11.28 -4.83
N PRO A 93 10.26 12.54 -4.69
CA PRO A 93 11.68 12.82 -4.59
C PRO A 93 12.31 12.04 -3.43
N GLY A 94 13.38 11.29 -3.72
CA GLY A 94 14.00 10.42 -2.73
C GLY A 94 13.28 9.10 -2.50
N HIS A 95 12.45 8.62 -3.44
CA HIS A 95 11.84 7.27 -3.47
C HIS A 95 12.74 6.16 -2.89
N TYR A 96 14.00 6.11 -3.33
CA TYR A 96 14.97 5.09 -2.93
C TYR A 96 15.56 5.28 -1.51
N TYR A 97 15.18 6.32 -0.77
CA TYR A 97 15.60 6.53 0.62
C TYR A 97 14.87 5.59 1.56
N THR A 98 13.58 5.36 1.31
CA THR A 98 12.79 4.39 2.07
C THR A 98 13.10 2.99 1.55
N PRO A 99 13.42 1.99 2.39
CA PRO A 99 13.56 0.60 1.97
C PRO A 99 12.26 0.03 1.37
N LEU A 100 12.35 -1.15 0.76
CA LEU A 100 11.16 -1.96 0.49
C LEU A 100 10.58 -2.41 1.83
N ASP A 101 9.28 -2.57 1.90
CA ASP A 101 8.62 -2.95 3.15
C ASP A 101 7.56 -4.02 2.94
N VAL A 102 7.28 -4.74 4.01
CA VAL A 102 6.33 -5.84 4.07
C VAL A 102 4.89 -5.33 4.05
N ASP A 103 4.64 -4.11 4.52
CA ASP A 103 3.30 -3.58 4.68
C ASP A 103 2.66 -3.34 3.31
N ASP A 104 3.26 -2.42 2.55
CA ASP A 104 2.88 -2.05 1.19
C ASP A 104 2.95 -3.27 0.28
N THR A 105 3.99 -4.10 0.41
CA THR A 105 4.11 -5.32 -0.39
C THR A 105 2.94 -6.28 -0.15
N SER A 106 2.56 -6.51 1.10
CA SER A 106 1.52 -7.50 1.43
C SER A 106 0.15 -7.00 0.98
N ILE A 107 -0.20 -5.76 1.27
CA ILE A 107 -1.51 -5.23 0.90
C ILE A 107 -1.66 -5.05 -0.63
N ALA A 108 -0.60 -4.64 -1.33
CA ALA A 108 -0.61 -4.56 -2.79
C ALA A 108 -0.74 -5.95 -3.44
N SER A 109 0.03 -6.93 -2.93
CA SER A 109 -0.06 -8.32 -3.40
C SER A 109 -1.44 -8.92 -3.16
N ALA A 110 -2.04 -8.68 -2.00
CA ALA A 110 -3.40 -9.11 -1.69
C ALA A 110 -4.44 -8.48 -2.64
N ALA A 111 -4.31 -7.19 -2.94
CA ALA A 111 -5.19 -6.50 -3.87
C ALA A 111 -5.09 -7.07 -5.30
N LEU A 112 -3.87 -7.32 -5.79
CA LEU A 112 -3.60 -7.89 -7.10
C LEU A 112 -4.09 -9.34 -7.19
N ALA A 113 -3.81 -10.16 -6.18
CA ALA A 113 -4.27 -11.55 -6.11
C ALA A 113 -5.80 -11.64 -6.13
N ALA A 114 -6.49 -10.83 -5.33
CA ALA A 114 -7.95 -10.75 -5.31
C ALA A 114 -8.56 -10.22 -6.63
N ALA A 115 -7.76 -9.67 -7.53
CA ALA A 115 -8.16 -9.25 -8.86
C ALA A 115 -7.76 -10.24 -9.97
N GLY A 116 -7.08 -11.34 -9.62
CA GLY A 116 -6.48 -12.25 -10.60
C GLY A 116 -5.38 -11.60 -11.46
N ARG A 117 -4.80 -10.48 -11.00
CA ARG A 117 -3.67 -9.84 -11.69
C ARG A 117 -2.40 -10.64 -11.42
N ARG A 118 -1.60 -10.86 -12.47
CA ARG A 118 -0.33 -11.60 -12.35
C ARG A 118 0.78 -10.68 -11.84
N PHE A 119 1.56 -11.18 -10.90
CA PHE A 119 2.76 -10.53 -10.37
C PHE A 119 3.75 -11.61 -9.90
N PRO A 120 5.04 -11.29 -9.71
CA PRO A 120 6.04 -12.25 -9.22
C PRO A 120 5.66 -12.83 -7.85
N ASN A 121 5.98 -14.11 -7.63
CA ASN A 121 5.72 -14.74 -6.33
C ASN A 121 6.77 -14.29 -5.28
N ASN A 122 6.37 -13.33 -4.44
CA ASN A 122 7.19 -12.75 -3.37
C ASN A 122 7.06 -13.49 -2.01
N ARG A 123 6.26 -14.55 -1.91
CA ARG A 123 5.97 -15.25 -0.63
C ARG A 123 7.23 -15.77 0.06
N ALA A 124 8.16 -16.34 -0.70
CA ALA A 124 9.43 -16.82 -0.14
C ALA A 124 10.25 -15.69 0.50
N LEU A 125 10.22 -14.49 -0.09
CA LEU A 125 10.92 -13.31 0.45
C LEU A 125 10.26 -12.82 1.74
N LEU A 126 8.93 -12.77 1.78
CA LEU A 126 8.17 -12.44 2.99
C LEU A 126 8.46 -13.43 4.12
N LEU A 127 8.39 -14.73 3.83
CA LEU A 127 8.66 -15.80 4.80
C LEU A 127 10.11 -15.78 5.31
N ALA A 128 11.06 -15.34 4.48
CA ALA A 128 12.44 -15.13 4.89
C ALA A 128 12.62 -13.88 5.77
N ASN A 129 11.71 -12.89 5.69
CA ASN A 129 11.78 -11.65 6.46
C ASN A 129 11.19 -11.75 7.89
N ARG A 130 11.10 -12.96 8.43
CA ARG A 130 10.62 -13.20 9.79
C ARG A 130 11.73 -13.04 10.83
N GLU A 131 11.31 -12.72 12.04
CA GLU A 131 12.14 -12.85 13.23
C GLU A 131 12.01 -14.25 13.85
N ARG A 132 12.77 -14.53 14.91
CA ARG A 132 12.88 -15.86 15.53
C ARG A 132 11.54 -16.40 16.05
N SER A 133 10.63 -15.55 16.53
CA SER A 133 9.29 -16.00 16.95
C SER A 133 8.32 -16.26 15.79
N GLY A 134 8.73 -15.97 14.55
CA GLY A 134 7.90 -16.15 13.36
C GLY A 134 7.10 -14.92 12.94
N LEU A 135 7.16 -13.82 13.69
CA LEU A 135 6.57 -12.54 13.28
C LEU A 135 7.35 -11.90 12.13
N PHE A 136 6.67 -11.13 11.29
CA PHE A 136 7.26 -10.45 10.14
C PHE A 136 7.80 -9.08 10.54
N ARG A 137 9.02 -8.77 10.10
CA ARG A 137 9.61 -7.43 10.23
C ARG A 137 9.06 -6.50 9.16
N THR A 138 9.00 -5.21 9.45
CA THR A 138 8.51 -4.21 8.48
C THR A 138 9.41 -4.11 7.25
N TRP A 139 10.73 -4.00 7.43
CA TRP A 139 11.63 -3.63 6.33
C TRP A 139 12.26 -4.83 5.62
N ILE A 140 12.25 -4.82 4.29
CA ILE A 140 12.97 -5.75 3.41
C ILE A 140 14.25 -5.05 2.92
N VAL A 141 15.36 -5.27 3.62
CA VAL A 141 16.58 -4.47 3.42
C VAL A 141 17.54 -5.11 2.43
N ARG A 142 17.79 -4.40 1.32
CA ARG A 142 18.78 -4.75 0.29
C ARG A 142 19.96 -3.78 0.33
N TRP A 143 20.89 -4.00 1.28
CA TRP A 143 22.00 -3.08 1.58
C TRP A 143 22.89 -2.74 0.37
N TRP A 144 23.05 -3.64 -0.59
CA TRP A 144 23.94 -3.44 -1.73
C TRP A 144 23.40 -2.46 -2.78
N ARG A 145 22.09 -2.18 -2.81
CA ARG A 145 21.52 -1.27 -3.82
C ARG A 145 21.75 0.21 -3.47
N HIS A 146 21.49 0.59 -2.23
CA HIS A 146 21.57 2.00 -1.78
C HIS A 146 22.09 2.12 -0.32
N PRO A 147 23.31 1.65 -0.02
CA PRO A 147 23.78 1.44 1.36
C PRO A 147 23.74 2.68 2.24
N LEU A 148 24.19 3.83 1.71
CA LEU A 148 24.22 5.10 2.47
C LEU A 148 22.82 5.62 2.78
N MET A 149 21.87 5.49 1.84
CA MET A 149 20.51 5.99 2.02
C MET A 149 19.73 5.11 2.98
N THR A 150 19.85 3.80 2.84
CA THR A 150 19.29 2.82 3.78
C THR A 150 19.82 3.05 5.20
N TYR A 151 21.13 3.31 5.36
CA TYR A 151 21.68 3.64 6.68
C TYR A 151 21.07 4.92 7.27
N ARG A 152 20.98 6.01 6.50
CA ARG A 152 20.37 7.27 6.96
C ARG A 152 18.91 7.09 7.35
N PHE A 153 18.13 6.33 6.57
CA PHE A 153 16.74 6.02 6.89
C PHE A 153 16.61 5.39 8.27
N PHE A 154 17.40 4.34 8.57
CA PHE A 154 17.33 3.69 9.88
C PHE A 154 17.97 4.49 11.02
N LYS A 155 18.82 5.47 10.70
CA LYS A 155 19.39 6.35 11.72
C LYS A 155 18.39 7.41 12.19
N TYR A 156 17.51 7.88 11.31
CA TYR A 156 16.70 9.08 11.57
C TYR A 156 15.18 8.86 11.49
N VAL A 157 14.72 7.81 10.80
CA VAL A 157 13.29 7.64 10.46
C VAL A 157 12.68 6.41 11.13
N ALA A 158 13.33 5.24 11.03
CA ALA A 158 12.72 3.98 11.45
C ALA A 158 13.70 3.05 12.18
N LYS A 159 13.16 2.01 12.84
CA LYS A 159 13.96 0.95 13.46
C LYS A 159 14.11 -0.23 12.51
N LEU A 160 15.34 -0.66 12.24
CA LEU A 160 15.67 -1.72 11.26
C LEU A 160 14.95 -3.06 11.45
N ARG A 161 14.62 -3.44 12.69
CA ARG A 161 14.06 -4.75 13.05
C ARG A 161 12.74 -4.62 13.79
N ASP A 162 12.00 -3.55 13.51
CA ASP A 162 10.66 -3.38 14.05
C ASP A 162 9.72 -4.50 13.57
N VAL A 163 8.75 -4.76 14.44
CA VAL A 163 7.61 -5.64 14.19
C VAL A 163 6.40 -4.80 14.55
N ASP A 164 5.45 -4.72 13.62
CA ASP A 164 4.25 -3.92 13.77
C ASP A 164 2.99 -4.77 13.54
N ALA A 165 1.93 -4.46 14.29
CA ALA A 165 0.70 -5.22 14.28
C ALA A 165 -0.06 -5.11 12.94
N VAL A 166 -0.09 -3.92 12.33
CA VAL A 166 -0.77 -3.69 11.05
C VAL A 166 -0.01 -4.40 9.94
N VAL A 167 1.31 -4.31 9.94
CA VAL A 167 2.18 -5.03 8.99
C VAL A 167 1.89 -6.53 9.01
N ASN A 168 1.85 -7.13 10.21
CA ASN A 168 1.57 -8.55 10.35
C ASN A 168 0.12 -8.90 9.97
N ALA A 169 -0.86 -8.03 10.25
CA ALA A 169 -2.23 -8.22 9.80
C ALA A 169 -2.33 -8.23 8.27
N ASN A 170 -1.61 -7.34 7.58
CA ASN A 170 -1.56 -7.30 6.11
C ASN A 170 -0.89 -8.55 5.53
N VAL A 171 0.15 -9.08 6.18
CA VAL A 171 0.74 -10.38 5.80
C VAL A 171 -0.27 -11.51 5.95
N VAL A 172 -1.02 -11.57 7.06
CA VAL A 172 -2.05 -12.59 7.27
C VAL A 172 -3.11 -12.53 6.17
N ILE A 173 -3.57 -11.34 5.79
CA ILE A 173 -4.52 -11.17 4.68
C ILE A 173 -3.92 -11.74 3.39
N TYR A 174 -2.69 -11.39 3.06
CA TYR A 174 -2.08 -11.81 1.81
C TYR A 174 -1.83 -13.32 1.75
N LEU A 175 -1.21 -13.89 2.78
CA LEU A 175 -0.92 -15.31 2.85
C LEU A 175 -2.21 -16.14 2.93
N GLY A 176 -3.23 -15.66 3.63
CA GLY A 176 -4.53 -16.33 3.75
C GLY A 176 -5.36 -16.36 2.46
N ILE A 177 -5.10 -15.48 1.48
CA ILE A 177 -5.68 -15.58 0.13
C ILE A 177 -5.04 -16.74 -0.67
N CYS A 178 -3.84 -17.18 -0.27
CA CYS A 178 -3.06 -18.18 -0.98
C CYS A 178 -3.23 -19.61 -0.42
N GLU A 179 -3.99 -19.77 0.67
CA GLU A 179 -4.44 -21.07 1.21
C GLU A 179 -5.78 -21.46 0.59
#